data_AF-A0A5E9AST5-F1
#
_entry.id   AF-A0A5E9AST5-F1
#
_cell.length_a   1.000
_cell.length_b   1.000
_cell.length_c   1.000
_cell.angle_alpha   90.00
_cell.angle_beta   90.00
_cell.angle_gamma   90.00
#
_symmetry.space_group_name_H-M   'P 1'
#
loop_
_entity.id
_entity.type
_entity.pdbx_description
1 polymer ?
#
loop_
_entity_poly.entity_id
_entity_poly.type
_entity_poly.pdbx_seq_one_letter_code
_entity_poly.pdbx_strand_id
1 'polypeptide(L)' 'GTQRQLLRSGAGFRRLHRLLLTHAHFDHILGIPGLFSTLRLRQRDDLLTVHGGSDTLDVVMRMLAGLWGEGRAPIPLKL' A
#
# COMPACT_ATOMS: atom_id res chain seq x y z
N GLY A 1 -10.99 -0.47 4.41
CA GLY A 1 -11.12 -0.21 5.87
C GLY A 1 -10.08 0.77 6.37
N THR A 2 -8.79 0.42 6.21
CA THR A 2 -7.63 1.17 6.74
C THR A 2 -7.64 2.65 6.39
N GLN A 3 -7.88 3.04 5.13
CA GLN A 3 -7.92 4.45 4.72
C GLN A 3 -8.95 5.29 5.51
N ARG A 4 -10.12 4.71 5.80
CA ARG A 4 -11.16 5.36 6.59
C ARG A 4 -10.74 5.49 8.05
N GLN A 5 -10.10 4.47 8.61
CA GLN A 5 -9.63 4.50 10.00
C GLN A 5 -8.48 5.50 10.20
N LEU A 6 -7.56 5.62 9.24
CA LEU A 6 -6.49 6.62 9.27
C LEU A 6 -7.04 8.06 9.28
N LEU A 7 -8.11 8.31 8.53
CA LEU A 7 -8.79 9.62 8.55
C LEU A 7 -9.54 9.83 9.86
N ARG A 8 -10.28 8.82 10.34
CA ARG A 8 -11.04 8.91 11.60
C ARG A 8 -10.16 9.10 12.83
N SER A 9 -8.95 8.55 12.84
CA SER A 9 -8.01 8.70 13.96
C SER A 9 -7.31 10.06 13.99
N GLY A 10 -7.46 10.90 12.96
CA GLY A 10 -6.72 12.15 12.82
C GLY A 10 -5.26 11.99 12.39
N ALA A 11 -4.74 10.76 12.28
CA ALA A 11 -3.37 10.51 11.80
C ALA A 11 -3.19 10.92 10.33
N GLY A 12 -4.25 10.71 9.52
CA GLY A 12 -4.24 11.00 8.09
C GLY A 12 -3.18 10.20 7.34
N PHE A 13 -2.71 10.77 6.22
CA PHE A 13 -1.74 10.12 5.33
C PHE A 13 -0.37 10.82 5.27
N ARG A 14 -0.28 12.05 5.80
CA ARG A 14 0.88 12.94 5.63
C ARG A 14 2.20 12.33 6.11
N ARG A 15 2.15 11.43 7.10
CA ARG A 15 3.33 10.80 7.72
C ARG A 15 3.45 9.30 7.40
N LEU A 16 2.68 8.79 6.43
CA LEU A 16 2.63 7.36 6.14
C LEU A 16 3.78 6.94 5.20
N HIS A 17 5.00 6.84 5.68
CA HIS A 17 6.16 6.51 4.82
C HIS A 17 6.43 5.01 4.70
N ARG A 18 5.85 4.20 5.60
CA ARG A 18 6.19 2.79 5.72
C ARG A 18 4.95 1.94 5.98
N LEU A 19 4.86 0.79 5.32
CA LEU A 19 3.91 -0.28 5.63
C LEU A 19 4.70 -1.50 6.10
N LEU A 20 4.28 -2.11 7.21
CA LEU A 20 4.87 -3.32 7.75
C LEU A 20 3.80 -4.41 7.69
N LEU A 21 4.04 -5.45 6.90
CA LEU A 21 3.12 -6.55 6.66
C LEU A 21 3.61 -7.78 7.42
N THR A 22 2.70 -8.39 8.18
CA THR A 22 3.02 -9.58 8.98
C THR A 22 2.94 -10.86 8.14
N HIS A 23 1.90 -11.02 7.33
CA HIS A 23 1.67 -12.18 6.47
C HIS A 23 0.64 -11.87 5.37
N ALA A 24 0.45 -12.81 4.43
CA ALA A 24 -0.34 -12.65 3.21
C ALA A 24 -1.83 -13.02 3.32
N HIS A 25 -2.45 -12.89 4.49
CA HIS A 25 -3.90 -13.03 4.58
C HIS A 25 -4.63 -11.78 4.09
N PHE A 26 -5.78 -11.98 3.47
CA PHE A 26 -6.50 -10.94 2.76
C PHE A 26 -7.03 -9.80 3.65
N ASP A 27 -7.30 -10.07 4.92
CA ASP A 27 -7.63 -9.04 5.91
C ASP A 27 -6.44 -8.10 6.23
N HIS A 28 -5.20 -8.54 5.99
CA HIS A 28 -3.99 -7.72 6.15
C HIS A 28 -3.58 -6.94 4.89
N ILE A 29 -3.88 -7.46 3.69
CA ILE A 29 -3.32 -6.90 2.44
C ILE A 29 -4.35 -6.31 1.46
N LEU A 30 -5.64 -6.69 1.53
CA LEU A 30 -6.64 -6.21 0.56
C LEU A 30 -6.88 -4.69 0.63
N GLY A 31 -6.48 -4.03 1.71
CA GLY A 31 -6.54 -2.57 1.82
C GLY A 31 -5.47 -1.83 1.02
N ILE A 32 -4.40 -2.49 0.60
CA ILE A 32 -3.22 -1.86 -0.02
C ILE A 32 -3.57 -1.16 -1.35
N PRO A 33 -4.28 -1.79 -2.30
CA PRO A 33 -4.61 -1.12 -3.55
C PRO A 33 -5.44 0.14 -3.37
N GLY A 34 -6.46 0.09 -2.52
CA GLY A 34 -7.31 1.25 -2.22
C GLY A 34 -6.54 2.38 -1.53
N LEU A 35 -5.63 2.03 -0.63
CA LEU A 35 -4.72 2.99 0.00
C LEU A 35 -3.83 3.67 -1.05
N PHE A 36 -3.22 2.91 -1.97
CA PHE A 36 -2.32 3.46 -3.00
C PHE A 36 -3.05 4.36 -3.97
N SER A 37 -4.25 3.98 -4.42
CA SER A 37 -5.13 4.85 -5.22
C SER A 37 -5.46 6.15 -4.48
N THR A 38 -5.73 6.08 -3.17
CA THR A 38 -5.98 7.26 -2.34
C THR A 38 -4.76 8.17 -2.26
N LEU A 39 -3.56 7.61 -2.09
CA LEU A 39 -2.32 8.38 -2.06
C LEU A 39 -2.03 9.06 -3.41
N ARG A 40 -2.26 8.36 -4.53
CA ARG A 40 -2.14 8.93 -5.88
C ARG A 40 -3.12 10.07 -6.10
N LEU A 41 -4.40 9.91 -5.72
CA LEU A 41 -5.41 10.98 -5.83
C LEU A 41 -5.04 12.22 -5.01
N ARG A 42 -4.30 12.04 -3.91
CA ARG A 42 -3.76 13.12 -3.08
C ARG A 42 -2.44 13.69 -3.59
N GLN A 43 -2.05 13.34 -4.82
CA GLN A 43 -0.81 13.80 -5.47
C GLN A 43 0.42 13.59 -4.59
N ARG A 44 0.48 12.44 -3.93
CA ARG A 44 1.64 12.09 -3.12
C ARG A 44 2.77 11.59 -4.02
N ASP A 45 3.89 12.31 -3.96
CA ASP A 45 5.10 11.97 -4.70
C ASP A 45 6.19 11.35 -3.82
N ASP A 46 6.01 11.30 -2.50
CA ASP A 46 6.96 10.67 -1.59
C ASP A 46 7.05 9.15 -1.79
N LEU A 47 8.27 8.62 -1.72
CA LEU A 47 8.51 7.17 -1.67
C LEU A 47 7.79 6.52 -0.49
N LEU A 48 6.98 5.50 -0.78
CA LEU A 48 6.44 4.58 0.22
C LEU A 48 7.28 3.30 0.23
N THR A 49 7.70 2.85 1.42
CA THR A 49 8.38 1.55 1.56
C THR A 49 7.43 0.53 2.21
N VAL A 50 7.30 -0.64 1.60
CA VAL A 50 6.57 -1.78 2.17
C VAL A 50 7.61 -2.79 2.63
N HIS A 51 7.43 -3.34 3.82
CA HIS A 51 8.26 -4.43 4.33
C HIS A 51 7.36 -5.61 4.68
N GLY A 52 7.89 -6.81 4.51
CA GLY A 52 7.24 -8.08 4.87
C GLY A 52 8.16 -9.25 4.53
N GLY A 53 7.74 -10.47 4.85
CA GLY A 53 8.41 -11.67 4.35
C GLY A 53 8.28 -11.77 2.82
N SER A 54 9.21 -12.49 2.17
CA SER A 54 9.25 -12.71 0.73
C SER A 54 7.88 -13.10 0.18
N ASP A 55 7.25 -14.10 0.79
CA ASP A 55 5.97 -14.66 0.33
C ASP A 55 4.85 -13.62 0.41
N THR A 56 4.90 -12.73 1.40
CA THR A 56 3.92 -11.65 1.54
C THR A 56 4.15 -10.56 0.49
N LEU A 57 5.41 -10.18 0.27
CA LEU A 57 5.75 -9.21 -0.76
C LEU A 57 5.43 -9.73 -2.17
N ASP A 58 5.63 -11.01 -2.43
CA ASP A 58 5.26 -11.65 -3.70
C ASP A 58 3.76 -11.56 -3.98
N VAL A 59 2.92 -11.81 -2.97
CA VAL A 59 1.46 -11.65 -3.10
C VAL A 59 1.09 -10.19 -3.35
N VAL A 60 1.72 -9.24 -2.65
CA VAL A 60 1.52 -7.80 -2.92
C VAL A 60 1.96 -7.45 -4.34
N MET A 61 3.11 -7.91 -4.81
CA MET A 61 3.58 -7.67 -6.18
C MET A 61 2.59 -8.17 -7.22
N ARG A 62 2.10 -9.41 -7.07
CA ARG A 62 1.08 -9.98 -7.97
C ARG A 62 -0.23 -9.20 -7.95
N MET A 63 -0.65 -8.76 -6.76
CA MET A 63 -1.84 -7.93 -6.59
C MET A 63 -1.71 -6.58 -7.31
N LEU A 64 -0.56 -5.91 -7.17
CA LEU A 64 -0.29 -4.64 -7.86
C LEU A 64 -0.19 -4.85 -9.37
N ALA A 65 0.50 -5.90 -9.82
CA ALA A 65 0.63 -6.24 -11.24
C ALA A 65 -0.73 -6.50 -11.90
N GLY A 66 -1.64 -7.18 -11.22
CA GLY A 66 -3.01 -7.42 -11.71
C GLY A 66 -3.86 -6.15 -11.88
N LEU A 67 -3.48 -5.05 -11.22
CA LEU A 67 -4.23 -3.78 -11.26
C LEU A 67 -3.58 -2.72 -12.16
N TRP A 68 -2.25 -2.67 -12.22
CA TRP A 68 -1.50 -1.61 -12.90
C TRP A 68 -0.50 -2.10 -13.94
N GLY A 69 -0.34 -3.42 -14.10
CA GLY A 69 0.66 -4.05 -14.96
C GLY A 69 1.97 -4.37 -14.22
N GLU A 70 2.76 -5.28 -14.79
CA GLU A 70 4.02 -5.73 -14.20
C GLU A 70 5.00 -4.56 -13.98
N GLY A 71 5.63 -4.53 -12.80
CA GLY A 71 6.58 -3.49 -12.42
C GLY A 71 5.97 -2.11 -12.19
N ARG A 72 4.63 -1.98 -12.15
CA ARG A 72 3.94 -0.69 -12.01
C ARG A 72 3.19 -0.58 -10.69
N ALA A 73 3.19 0.64 -10.15
CA ALA A 73 2.39 1.06 -9.02
C ALA A 73 1.91 2.51 -9.26
N PRO A 74 0.78 2.94 -8.68
CA PRO A 74 0.24 4.28 -8.93
C PRO A 74 1.02 5.37 -8.17
N ILE A 75 1.96 5.00 -7.30
CA ILE A 75 2.83 5.88 -6.51
C ILE A 75 4.27 5.31 -6.49
N PRO A 76 5.29 6.14 -6.22
CA PRO A 76 6.65 5.67 -6.00
C PRO A 76 6.70 4.67 -4.84
N LEU A 77 7.21 3.48 -5.11
CA LEU A 77 7.14 2.33 -4.21
C LEU A 77 8.48 1.61 -4.15
N LYS A 78 8.87 1.23 -2.92
CA LYS A 78 9.92 0.25 -2.65
C LYS A 78 9.31 -0.90 -1.86
N LEU A 79 9.59 -2.13 -2.28
CA LEU A 79 9.23 -3.36 -1.57
C LEU A 79 10.47 -3.94 -0.89
#